data_AF-A0A1H0MUQ2-F1
#
_entry.id   AF-A0A1H0MUQ2-F1
#
_cell.length_a   1.000
_cell.length_b   1.000
_cell.length_c   1.000
_cell.angle_alpha   90.00
_cell.angle_beta   90.00
_cell.angle_gamma   90.00
#
_symmetry.space_group_name_H-M   'P 1'
#
loop_
_entity.id
_entity.type
_entity.pdbx_description
1 polymer ?
#
loop_
_entity_poly.entity_id
_entity_poly.type
_entity_poly.pdbx_seq_one_letter_code
_entity_poly.pdbx_strand_id
1 'polypeptide(L)'
;MRSQGNLSEIEQGNSNPSLDTLLTIKSRFKCSIDELTFAEDQLTKYNDTLLSEEELGMLTNYKLLEEFDRIEINEIIKLKIRMSKLRKK
;
A
#
# COMPACT_ATOMS: atom_id res chain seq x y z
N MET A 1 26.08 10.94 6.95
CA MET A 1 25.65 9.68 7.59
C MET A 1 24.76 10.05 8.77
N ARG A 2 23.45 9.73 8.74
CA ARG A 2 22.61 9.87 9.92
C ARG A 2 22.81 8.62 10.78
N SER A 3 23.15 8.83 12.05
CA SER A 3 23.39 7.78 13.05
C SER A 3 22.21 6.79 13.06
N GLN A 4 22.51 5.50 12.91
CA GLN A 4 21.53 4.41 13.06
C GLN A 4 20.86 4.43 14.46
N GLY A 5 21.54 5.00 15.46
CA GLY A 5 21.00 5.20 16.80
C GLY A 5 19.79 6.13 16.82
N ASN A 6 19.77 7.19 16.00
CA ASN A 6 18.64 8.13 15.99
C ASN A 6 17.37 7.49 15.41
N LEU A 7 17.48 6.60 14.43
CA LEU A 7 16.29 5.92 13.89
C LEU A 7 15.70 4.93 14.90
N SER A 8 16.56 4.18 15.60
CA SER A 8 16.10 3.22 16.61
C SER A 8 15.39 3.88 17.78
N GLU A 9 15.86 5.04 18.22
CA GLU A 9 15.17 5.84 19.26
C GLU A 9 13.80 6.36 18.78
N ILE A 10 13.69 6.74 17.50
CA ILE A 10 12.40 7.15 16.89
C ILE A 10 11.45 5.96 16.83
N GLU A 11 11.92 4.78 16.39
CA GLU A 11 11.12 3.55 16.28
C GLU A 11 10.59 3.08 17.64
N GLN A 12 11.36 3.29 18.72
CA GLN A 12 10.96 2.96 20.08
C GLN A 12 10.07 4.03 20.74
N GLY A 13 9.79 5.14 20.06
CA GLY A 13 9.03 6.27 20.61
C GLY A 13 9.80 7.12 21.62
N ASN A 14 11.11 6.93 21.73
CA ASN A 14 11.98 7.65 22.66
C ASN A 14 12.46 9.00 22.08
N SER A 15 12.22 9.25 20.79
CA SER A 15 12.64 10.46 20.11
C SER A 15 11.60 10.92 19.10
N ASN A 16 11.22 12.21 19.16
CA ASN A 16 10.32 12.81 18.19
C ASN A 16 11.11 13.32 16.97
N PRO A 17 10.87 12.79 15.76
CA PRO A 17 11.59 13.23 14.58
C PRO A 17 11.24 14.67 14.21
N SER A 18 12.25 15.44 13.79
CA SER A 18 12.03 16.76 13.21
C SER A 18 11.37 16.68 11.82
N LEU A 19 10.76 17.77 11.35
CA LEU A 19 10.17 17.83 10.01
C LEU A 19 11.18 17.48 8.90
N ASP A 20 12.43 17.94 9.01
CA ASP A 20 13.50 17.60 8.06
C ASP A 20 13.84 16.11 8.07
N THR A 21 13.72 15.47 9.24
CA THR A 21 13.92 14.02 9.41
C THR A 21 12.78 13.27 8.73
N LEU A 22 11.53 13.68 8.96
CA LEU A 22 10.35 13.13 8.29
C LEU A 22 10.43 13.28 6.76
N LEU A 23 10.84 14.45 6.25
CA LEU A 23 11.04 14.68 4.82
C LEU A 23 12.11 13.78 4.21
N THR A 24 13.14 13.42 4.98
CA THR A 24 14.17 12.50 4.51
C THR A 24 13.71 11.05 4.54
N ILE A 25 12.95 10.64 5.55
CA ILE A 25 12.33 9.32 5.60
C ILE A 25 11.37 9.17 4.41
N LYS A 26 10.51 10.17 4.19
CA LYS A 26 9.62 10.29 3.04
C LYS A 26 10.36 10.06 1.71
N SER A 27 11.44 10.81 1.47
CA SER A 27 12.18 10.71 0.21
C SER A 27 12.89 9.37 0.04
N ARG A 28 13.39 8.78 1.15
CA ARG A 28 14.10 7.50 1.13
C ARG A 28 13.19 6.30 0.88
N PHE A 29 12.02 6.28 1.51
CA PHE A 29 11.07 5.16 1.48
C PHE A 29 9.88 5.39 0.54
N LYS A 30 9.80 6.57 -0.08
CA LYS A 30 8.73 6.97 -1.01
C LYS A 30 7.32 6.84 -0.41
N CYS A 31 7.18 7.08 0.90
CA CYS A 31 5.89 7.20 1.57
C CYS A 31 5.41 8.65 1.61
N SER A 32 4.18 8.88 2.07
CA SER A 32 3.60 10.19 2.35
C SER A 32 3.98 10.68 3.75
N ILE A 33 3.91 12.00 3.98
CA ILE A 33 4.13 12.57 5.32
C ILE A 33 2.96 12.18 6.23
N ASP A 34 1.75 12.11 5.69
CA ASP A 34 0.56 11.78 6.45
C ASP A 34 0.65 10.38 7.07
N GLU A 35 1.21 9.40 6.35
CA GLU A 35 1.52 8.05 6.85
C GLU A 35 2.55 8.05 7.99
N LEU A 36 3.40 9.08 8.09
CA LEU A 36 4.41 9.19 9.14
C LEU A 36 3.91 9.98 10.37
N THR A 37 2.86 10.80 10.23
CA THR A 37 2.42 11.74 11.28
C THR A 37 1.06 11.42 11.89
N PHE A 38 0.13 10.84 11.13
CA PHE A 38 -1.22 10.57 11.60
C PHE A 38 -1.40 9.08 11.89
N ALA A 39 -1.30 8.72 13.16
CA ALA A 39 -1.69 7.39 13.66
C ALA A 39 -3.22 7.24 13.82
N GLU A 40 -4.02 8.01 13.09
CA GLU A 40 -5.48 7.87 13.13
C GLU A 40 -5.90 6.61 12.37
N ASP A 41 -6.16 5.53 13.11
CA ASP A 41 -7.00 4.36 12.77
C ASP A 41 -6.92 3.81 11.33
N GLN A 42 -5.76 3.93 10.69
CA GLN A 42 -5.50 3.36 9.37
C GLN A 42 -5.19 1.86 9.43
N LEU A 43 -5.52 1.17 10.54
CA LEU A 43 -5.70 -0.29 10.53
C LEU A 43 -6.73 -0.75 9.49
N THR A 44 -7.55 0.16 8.96
CA THR A 44 -8.48 -0.11 7.85
C THR A 44 -7.91 0.16 6.45
N LYS A 45 -6.75 0.82 6.32
CA LYS A 45 -6.08 1.09 5.03
C LYS A 45 -4.73 0.37 4.87
N TYR A 46 -4.15 -0.14 5.95
CA TYR A 46 -2.95 -1.00 5.93
C TYR A 46 -3.26 -2.51 5.90
N ASN A 47 -4.30 -2.94 5.19
CA ASN A 47 -4.55 -4.37 4.96
C ASN A 47 -3.87 -4.96 3.71
N ASP A 48 -3.12 -4.17 2.93
CA ASP A 48 -2.60 -4.63 1.63
C ASP A 48 -1.14 -5.12 1.63
N THR A 49 -0.46 -5.22 2.78
CA THR A 49 0.94 -5.70 2.79
C THR A 49 1.09 -7.22 2.74
N LEU A 50 0.00 -7.99 2.74
CA LEU A 50 0.07 -9.43 2.52
C LEU A 50 -0.93 -9.86 1.46
N LEU A 51 -0.68 -9.46 0.20
CA LEU A 51 -1.32 -10.10 -0.95
C LEU A 51 -1.12 -11.61 -0.80
N SER A 52 -2.20 -12.38 -0.90
CA SER A 52 -2.12 -13.82 -1.05
C SER A 52 -1.31 -14.17 -2.31
N GLU A 53 -0.78 -15.40 -2.37
CA GLU A 53 -0.05 -15.87 -3.56
C GLU A 53 -0.90 -15.74 -4.83
N GLU A 54 -2.21 -15.97 -4.72
CA GLU A 54 -3.17 -15.79 -5.81
C GLU A 54 -3.27 -14.32 -6.24
N GLU A 55 -3.44 -13.39 -5.29
CA GLU A 55 -3.53 -11.96 -5.59
C GLU A 55 -2.22 -11.41 -6.17
N LEU A 56 -1.07 -11.85 -5.66
CA LEU A 56 0.23 -11.49 -6.19
C LEU A 56 0.44 -12.05 -7.60
N GLY A 57 0.01 -13.29 -7.86
CA GLY A 57 0.03 -13.90 -9.17
C GLY A 57 -0.85 -13.14 -10.18
N MET A 58 -2.05 -12.75 -9.76
CA MET A 58 -2.95 -11.93 -10.56
C MET A 58 -2.34 -10.57 -10.91
N LEU A 59 -1.74 -9.88 -9.93
CA LEU A 59 -1.08 -8.59 -10.17
C LEU A 59 0.13 -8.72 -11.11
N THR A 60 0.91 -9.79 -10.96
CA THR A 60 2.07 -10.05 -11.81
C THR A 60 1.64 -10.31 -13.25
N ASN A 61 0.63 -11.15 -13.47
CA ASN A 61 0.07 -11.41 -14.79
C ASN A 61 -0.54 -10.15 -15.41
N TYR A 62 -1.28 -9.37 -14.62
CA TYR A 62 -1.90 -8.13 -15.08
C TYR A 62 -0.89 -7.11 -15.61
N LYS A 63 0.32 -7.05 -15.03
CA LYS A 63 1.40 -6.16 -15.49
C LYS A 63 1.99 -6.57 -16.85
N LEU A 64 1.85 -7.84 -17.25
CA LEU A 64 2.35 -8.35 -18.53
C LEU A 64 1.39 -8.10 -19.69
N LEU A 65 0.13 -7.78 -19.41
CA LEU A 65 -0.92 -7.54 -20.41
C LEU A 65 -0.75 -6.19 -21.11
N GLU A 66 -1.18 -6.11 -22.36
CA GLU A 66 -1.29 -4.85 -23.09
C GLU A 66 -2.44 -4.00 -22.54
N GLU A 67 -2.47 -2.70 -22.89
CA GLU A 67 -3.46 -1.77 -22.35
C GLU A 67 -4.89 -2.20 -22.66
N PHE A 68 -5.16 -2.65 -23.88
CA PHE A 68 -6.47 -3.14 -24.28
C PHE A 68 -6.90 -4.35 -23.44
N ASP A 69 -6.02 -5.34 -23.28
CA ASP A 69 -6.31 -6.55 -22.50
C ASP A 69 -6.54 -6.22 -21.02
N ARG A 70 -5.78 -5.27 -20.46
CA ARG A 70 -6.01 -4.80 -19.08
C ARG A 70 -7.40 -4.20 -18.90
N ILE A 71 -7.87 -3.42 -19.87
CA ILE A 71 -9.23 -2.85 -19.87
C ILE A 71 -10.28 -3.97 -19.92
N GLU A 72 -10.10 -4.94 -20.81
CA GLU A 72 -11.03 -6.08 -20.94
C GLU A 72 -11.10 -6.89 -19.64
N ILE A 73 -9.95 -7.25 -19.06
CA ILE A 73 -9.87 -7.98 -17.79
C ILE A 73 -10.60 -7.21 -16.68
N ASN A 74 -10.45 -5.89 -16.62
CA ASN A 74 -11.15 -5.08 -15.63
C ASN A 74 -12.68 -5.13 -15.81
N GLU A 75 -13.18 -5.12 -17.06
CA GLU A 75 -14.61 -5.28 -17.32
C GLU A 75 -15.12 -6.68 -16.97
N ILE A 76 -14.34 -7.73 -17.23
CA ILE A 76 -14.67 -9.10 -16.81
C ILE A 76 -14.79 -9.19 -15.29
N ILE A 77 -13.84 -8.62 -14.53
CA ILE A 77 -13.88 -8.57 -13.06
C ILE A 77 -15.17 -7.88 -12.59
N LYS A 78 -15.48 -6.70 -13.14
CA LYS A 78 -16.72 -5.97 -12.81
C LYS A 78 -17.96 -6.81 -13.10
N LEU A 79 -17.99 -7.52 -14.23
CA LEU A 79 -19.10 -8.40 -14.58
C LEU A 79 -19.28 -9.53 -13.55
N LYS A 80 -18.21 -10.23 -13.17
CA LYS A 80 -18.26 -11.29 -12.16
C LYS A 80 -18.75 -10.78 -10.81
N ILE A 81 -18.33 -9.58 -10.40
CA ILE A 81 -18.81 -8.93 -9.17
C ILE A 81 -20.33 -8.68 -9.25
N ARG A 82 -20.83 -8.13 -10.37
CA ARG A 82 -22.28 -7.91 -10.58
C ARG A 82 -23.07 -9.23 -10.52
N MET A 83 -22.59 -10.27 -11.21
CA MET A 83 -23.24 -11.59 -11.20
C MET A 83 -23.25 -12.22 -9.80
N SER A 84 -22.18 -12.08 -9.03
CA SER A 84 -22.10 -12.58 -7.66
C SER A 84 -23.16 -11.94 -6.77
N LYS A 85 -23.42 -10.63 -6.92
CA LYS A 85 -24.50 -9.93 -6.20
C LYS A 85 -25.89 -10.46 -6.57
N LEU A 86 -26.13 -10.78 -7.85
CA LEU A 86 -27.41 -11.32 -8.31
C LEU A 86 -27.68 -12.75 -7.80
N ARG A 87 -26.63 -13.58 -7.64
CA ARG A 87 -26.76 -14.95 -7.10
C ARG A 87 -27.10 -15.01 -5.61
N LYS A 88 -26.88 -13.92 -4.88
CA LYS A 88 -27.14 -13.84 -3.43
C LYS A 88 -28.54 -13.32 -3.10
N LYS A 89 -29.38 -13.07 -4.11
CA LYS A 89 -30.75 -12.57 -3.99
C LYS A 89 -31.73 -13.66 -4.38
#